data_AF-A0A4Y1RUI0-F1
#
_entry.id   AF-A0A4Y1RUI0-F1
#
_cell.length_a   1.000
_cell.length_b   1.000
_cell.length_c   1.000
_cell.angle_alpha   90.00
_cell.angle_beta   90.00
_cell.angle_gamma   90.00
#
_symmetry.space_group_name_H-M   'P 1'
#
loop_
_entity.id
_entity.type
_entity.pdbx_description
1 polymer ?
#
loop_
_entity_poly.entity_id
_entity_poly.type
_entity_poly.pdbx_seq_one_letter_code
_entity_poly.pdbx_strand_id
1 'polypeptide(L)'
;MVASPQLEELVGQSSAQQSDTLQPSTPAPVLRRSSRPHVPNRRYMNYLLLTDGGEPECYDEACQTGDASKWELAMKDEMRSLISNQTWELAELPVGKKALHNKWVYRVKEEHDGSKRYKARLVVKGFQQKEGVDYTDIFAPVVKLNTIRSVLSIVAIEDLYLEQLDVKTAFLHGDLDEEIYMHQPEGFSERGNKNMVCRLKKSLYGLKQAPRQWYKKFDSFMHKEGFQKCNADHCCYFKRYRSSYIILLLYVDDMLVAGSDMDDIRRLKQQLSKEFDMKDLGPAKKILGMQITRDKHRGILQLSQTEYINRVLQRFNMGDAKPVSTPLASHFHLSKDQSPQTEEERDLMAKVPYASAIGSLMYAMVCTRPDIGHAVGVVSRFMSNPGKAHWEAVKWILRYLQGTSEKCLYFGKGELKVQGYVDADFGGEVDHRRSTTGYIFTVGNTAVSWMSQLQKIVTLSTTEAEYVAVTEASKEMIWLQGLLTELGFKQEKNVLHSDSQSAIHLAKNSAFHSRTKHIGLRYHFIRSLLEDEVLTLEKIQGSKNPADMLTKTVLSTN
;
A
#
# COMPACT_ATOMS: atom_id res chain seq x y z
N MET A 1 30.59 -40.84 -56.20
CA MET A 1 31.36 -40.64 -57.43
C MET A 1 32.69 -40.02 -57.03
N VAL A 2 33.78 -40.76 -57.29
CA VAL A 2 35.20 -40.32 -57.41
C VAL A 2 35.81 -39.77 -56.09
N ALA A 3 36.50 -40.52 -55.21
CA ALA A 3 37.81 -41.21 -55.34
C ALA A 3 38.86 -40.31 -56.00
N SER A 4 40.04 -39.97 -55.49
CA SER A 4 40.93 -40.49 -54.46
C SER A 4 42.16 -39.53 -54.36
N PRO A 5 43.11 -39.74 -53.42
CA PRO A 5 44.08 -38.76 -52.90
C PRO A 5 45.50 -38.88 -53.54
N GLN A 6 46.53 -38.27 -52.91
CA GLN A 6 48.02 -38.37 -53.07
C GLN A 6 48.66 -36.98 -53.35
N LEU A 7 49.86 -36.54 -52.93
CA LEU A 7 51.03 -37.06 -52.20
C LEU A 7 51.91 -35.83 -51.79
N GLU A 8 52.64 -35.89 -50.67
CA GLU A 8 54.10 -35.59 -50.45
C GLU A 8 54.87 -34.70 -51.47
N GLU A 9 55.89 -33.87 -51.18
CA GLU A 9 56.94 -33.81 -50.15
C GLU A 9 57.84 -32.54 -50.35
N LEU A 10 58.60 -32.16 -49.29
CA LEU A 10 59.98 -31.58 -49.26
C LEU A 10 60.35 -30.12 -49.67
N VAL A 11 60.79 -29.37 -48.63
CA VAL A 11 62.08 -28.64 -48.44
C VAL A 11 62.48 -27.41 -49.29
N GLY A 12 62.67 -26.27 -48.59
CA GLY A 12 63.99 -25.57 -48.57
C GLY A 12 64.10 -24.10 -49.00
N GLN A 13 64.36 -23.21 -48.01
CA GLN A 13 65.19 -21.96 -48.04
C GLN A 13 64.71 -20.77 -48.92
N SER A 14 64.81 -19.48 -48.59
CA SER A 14 65.59 -18.71 -47.59
C SER A 14 65.00 -17.30 -47.35
N SER A 15 65.17 -16.82 -46.12
CA SER A 15 65.40 -15.44 -45.62
C SER A 15 64.81 -14.19 -46.29
N ALA A 16 64.00 -13.45 -45.52
CA ALA A 16 64.16 -12.01 -45.31
C ALA A 16 63.78 -11.64 -43.85
N GLN A 17 64.67 -10.87 -43.21
CA GLN A 17 64.68 -10.49 -41.79
C GLN A 17 63.63 -9.41 -41.45
N GLN A 18 63.05 -9.42 -40.24
CA GLN A 18 63.23 -8.35 -39.23
C GLN A 18 62.35 -8.50 -37.97
N SER A 19 63.03 -8.64 -36.82
CA SER A 19 62.74 -8.13 -35.47
C SER A 19 61.40 -8.44 -34.77
N ASP A 20 61.39 -9.50 -33.96
CA ASP A 20 60.48 -9.66 -32.82
C ASP A 20 60.97 -8.83 -31.62
N THR A 21 60.23 -7.78 -31.29
CA THR A 21 60.40 -7.02 -30.05
C THR A 21 59.24 -7.36 -29.12
N LEU A 22 59.58 -7.97 -27.98
CA LEU A 22 58.68 -8.28 -26.86
C LEU A 22 57.86 -7.04 -26.47
N GLN A 23 56.54 -7.09 -26.66
CA GLN A 23 55.65 -6.05 -26.14
C GLN A 23 55.57 -6.15 -24.59
N PRO A 24 55.75 -5.02 -23.87
CA PRO A 24 55.60 -4.99 -22.43
C PRO A 24 54.12 -5.14 -22.02
N SER A 25 53.92 -5.91 -20.94
CA SER A 25 52.62 -6.16 -20.31
C SER A 25 51.93 -4.85 -19.93
N THR A 26 50.69 -4.69 -20.39
CA THR A 26 49.84 -3.54 -20.07
C THR A 26 49.50 -3.55 -18.58
N PRO A 27 49.70 -2.45 -17.82
CA PRO A 27 49.31 -2.40 -16.43
C PRO A 27 47.78 -2.45 -16.29
N ALA A 28 47.29 -3.19 -15.29
CA ALA A 28 45.87 -3.34 -15.00
C ALA A 28 45.20 -1.96 -14.83
N PRO A 29 43.97 -1.78 -15.36
CA PRO A 29 43.30 -0.48 -15.31
C PRO A 29 42.99 -0.11 -13.86
N VAL A 30 43.49 1.05 -13.43
CA VAL A 30 43.13 1.68 -12.15
C VAL A 30 41.62 1.98 -12.18
N LEU A 31 40.87 1.35 -11.27
CA LEU A 31 39.45 1.60 -11.09
C LEU A 31 39.23 3.09 -10.74
N ARG A 32 38.74 3.88 -11.70
CA ARG A 32 38.29 5.26 -11.47
C ARG A 32 37.15 5.23 -10.43
N ARG A 33 37.41 5.75 -9.22
CA ARG A 33 36.32 6.13 -8.30
C ARG A 33 35.50 7.23 -8.96
N SER A 34 34.18 7.04 -9.03
CA SER A 34 33.24 8.06 -9.48
C SER A 34 33.35 9.30 -8.59
N SER A 35 33.63 10.45 -9.19
CA SER A 35 33.53 11.79 -8.58
C SER A 35 32.12 12.37 -8.66
N ARG A 36 31.13 11.62 -9.19
CA ARG A 36 29.75 12.09 -9.27
C ARG A 36 29.17 12.23 -7.86
N PRO A 37 28.59 13.40 -7.49
CA PRO A 37 27.86 13.54 -6.25
C PRO A 37 26.74 12.51 -6.18
N HIS A 38 26.60 11.88 -5.01
CA HIS A 38 25.56 10.87 -4.77
C HIS A 38 24.19 11.55 -4.83
N VAL A 39 23.48 11.38 -5.95
CA VAL A 39 22.07 11.73 -6.06
C VAL A 39 21.26 10.52 -5.58
N PRO A 40 20.50 10.62 -4.46
CA PRO A 40 19.70 9.52 -3.97
C PRO A 40 18.71 9.02 -5.04
N ASN A 41 18.57 7.71 -5.15
CA ASN A 41 17.60 7.09 -6.05
C ASN A 41 16.17 7.43 -5.58
N ARG A 42 15.50 8.35 -6.30
CA ARG A 42 14.15 8.88 -5.96
C ARG A 42 13.04 7.82 -5.91
N ARG A 43 13.29 6.58 -6.35
CA ARG A 43 12.27 5.51 -6.41
C ARG A 43 11.84 4.96 -5.04
N TYR A 44 12.59 5.18 -3.97
CA TYR A 44 12.29 4.63 -2.63
C TYR A 44 11.89 5.69 -1.57
N MET A 45 11.69 6.95 -1.96
CA MET A 45 11.29 8.05 -1.06
C MET A 45 9.76 8.25 -0.96
N ASN A 46 8.96 7.30 -1.46
CA ASN A 46 7.50 7.44 -1.56
C ASN A 46 6.72 6.62 -0.50
N TYR A 47 7.32 6.32 0.66
CA TYR A 47 6.50 6.10 1.85
C TYR A 47 6.12 7.48 2.37
N LEU A 48 4.87 7.86 2.13
CA LEU A 48 4.27 9.11 2.58
C LEU A 48 4.15 9.10 4.12
N LEU A 49 5.29 9.26 4.81
CA LEU A 49 5.31 9.64 6.22
C LEU A 49 5.17 11.16 6.25
N LEU A 50 3.99 11.62 6.65
CA LEU A 50 3.80 13.02 7.05
C LEU A 50 4.71 13.26 8.26
N THR A 51 5.82 13.98 8.06
CA THR A 51 6.29 15.15 8.84
C THR A 51 7.78 15.40 8.54
N ASP A 52 8.08 16.51 7.87
CA ASP A 52 9.37 17.22 7.95
C ASP A 52 9.15 18.43 8.89
N GLY A 53 8.84 18.17 10.16
CA GLY A 53 8.42 19.16 11.15
C GLY A 53 9.59 19.87 11.84
N GLY A 54 10.81 19.79 11.30
CA GLY A 54 12.03 20.29 11.93
C GLY A 54 12.53 19.41 13.08
N GLU A 55 12.20 18.11 13.08
CA GLU A 55 12.74 17.17 14.07
C GLU A 55 14.23 16.87 13.83
N PRO A 56 15.02 16.57 14.89
CA PRO A 56 16.44 16.28 14.74
C PRO A 56 16.71 15.10 13.80
N GLU A 57 17.76 15.21 13.00
CA GLU A 57 18.16 14.15 12.08
C GLU A 57 19.18 13.18 12.68
N CYS A 58 19.90 13.56 13.74
CA CYS A 58 20.91 12.72 14.38
C CYS A 58 20.98 12.92 15.91
N TYR A 59 21.75 12.07 16.58
CA TYR A 59 21.95 12.13 18.03
C TYR A 59 22.58 13.46 18.48
N ASP A 60 23.60 13.92 17.77
CA ASP A 60 24.30 15.16 18.12
C ASP A 60 23.38 16.38 18.04
N GLU A 61 22.55 16.45 17.00
CA GLU A 61 21.55 17.51 16.84
C GLU A 61 20.50 17.44 17.95
N ALA A 62 19.98 16.24 18.26
CA ALA A 62 19.01 16.06 19.33
C ALA A 62 19.55 16.54 20.69
N CYS A 63 20.85 16.33 20.96
CA CYS A 63 21.53 16.79 22.18
C CYS A 63 21.78 18.30 22.22
N GLN A 64 21.76 18.98 21.07
CA GLN A 64 22.03 20.43 20.96
C GLN A 64 20.75 21.27 20.89
N THR A 65 19.58 20.66 20.69
CA THR A 65 18.30 21.37 20.71
C THR A 65 17.93 21.86 22.12
N GLY A 66 17.14 22.94 22.21
CA GLY A 66 16.58 23.41 23.48
C GLY A 66 15.69 22.37 24.19
N ASP A 67 15.24 21.34 23.47
CA ASP A 67 14.44 20.21 23.98
C ASP A 67 15.29 18.94 24.26
N ALA A 68 16.63 19.04 24.32
CA ALA A 68 17.54 17.89 24.46
C ALA A 68 17.18 16.91 25.59
N SER A 69 16.75 17.42 26.75
CA SER A 69 16.34 16.58 27.89
C SER A 69 15.12 15.71 27.59
N LYS A 70 14.18 16.20 26.78
CA LYS A 70 12.99 15.45 26.35
C LYS A 70 13.36 14.35 25.36
N TRP A 71 14.29 14.63 24.44
CA TRP A 71 14.82 13.62 23.52
C TRP A 71 15.63 12.55 24.26
N GLU A 72 16.43 12.92 25.25
CA GLU A 72 17.17 11.98 26.08
C GLU A 72 16.23 11.04 26.86
N LEU A 73 15.14 11.58 27.43
CA LEU A 73 14.12 10.76 28.09
C LEU A 73 13.47 9.78 27.11
N ALA A 74 13.13 10.25 25.91
CA ALA A 74 12.55 9.40 24.86
C ALA A 74 13.51 8.28 24.42
N MET A 75 14.82 8.55 24.32
CA MET A 75 15.83 7.53 24.03
C MET A 75 15.98 6.52 25.16
N LYS A 76 15.97 6.98 26.42
CA LYS A 76 16.00 6.08 27.60
C LYS A 76 14.79 5.16 27.66
N ASP A 77 13.60 5.65 27.30
CA ASP A 77 12.39 4.84 27.24
C ASP A 77 12.44 3.78 26.13
N GLU A 78 12.97 4.13 24.95
CA GLU A 78 13.23 3.16 23.87
C GLU A 78 14.26 2.10 24.33
N MET A 79 15.37 2.52 24.94
CA MET A 79 16.39 1.60 25.47
C MET A 79 15.83 0.66 26.54
N ARG A 80 14.96 1.15 27.43
CA ARG A 80 14.29 0.32 28.43
C ARG A 80 13.45 -0.78 27.76
N SER A 81 12.75 -0.43 26.68
CA SER A 81 11.94 -1.38 25.90
C SER A 81 12.80 -2.43 25.19
N LEU A 82 13.98 -2.06 24.69
CA LEU A 82 14.93 -2.98 24.06
C LEU A 82 15.54 -3.96 25.07
N ILE A 83 15.87 -3.47 26.27
CA ILE A 83 16.42 -4.29 27.35
C ILE A 83 15.36 -5.24 27.90
N SER A 84 14.13 -4.77 28.12
CA SER A 84 13.04 -5.62 28.64
C SER A 84 12.66 -6.75 27.69
N ASN A 85 12.76 -6.52 26.38
CA ASN A 85 12.52 -7.53 25.35
C ASN A 85 13.73 -8.43 25.07
N GLN A 86 14.85 -8.26 25.78
CA GLN A 86 16.10 -8.98 25.56
C GLN A 86 16.53 -8.96 24.08
N THR A 87 16.40 -7.80 23.43
CA THR A 87 16.52 -7.67 21.97
C THR A 87 17.87 -8.14 21.45
N TRP A 88 18.94 -7.95 22.22
CA TRP A 88 20.29 -8.38 21.87
C TRP A 88 21.09 -8.80 23.08
N GLU A 89 22.23 -9.43 22.84
CA GLU A 89 23.31 -9.61 23.80
C GLU A 89 24.61 -9.03 23.26
N LEU A 90 25.53 -8.65 24.13
CA LEU A 90 26.85 -8.19 23.70
C LEU A 90 27.74 -9.39 23.38
N ALA A 91 28.39 -9.35 22.23
CA ALA A 91 29.31 -10.37 21.76
C ALA A 91 30.50 -9.73 21.02
N GLU A 92 31.60 -10.46 20.91
CA GLU A 92 32.68 -10.11 19.99
C GLU A 92 32.22 -10.35 18.55
N LEU A 93 32.65 -9.51 17.61
CA LEU A 93 32.30 -9.67 16.20
C LEU A 93 33.06 -10.87 15.62
N PRO A 94 32.38 -11.94 15.15
CA PRO A 94 33.07 -13.10 14.59
C PRO A 94 33.85 -12.74 13.32
N VAL A 95 34.95 -13.46 13.09
CA VAL A 95 35.79 -13.27 11.89
C VAL A 95 34.94 -13.52 10.63
N GLY A 96 34.95 -12.55 9.71
CA GLY A 96 34.21 -12.62 8.44
C GLY A 96 32.76 -12.13 8.51
N LYS A 97 32.22 -11.81 9.70
CA LYS A 97 30.92 -11.15 9.86
C LYS A 97 31.07 -9.63 9.84
N LYS A 98 30.01 -8.93 9.49
CA LYS A 98 29.95 -7.47 9.48
C LYS A 98 28.84 -6.98 10.40
N ALA A 99 29.15 -6.03 11.28
CA ALA A 99 28.14 -5.36 12.06
C ALA A 99 27.40 -4.29 11.24
N LEU A 100 26.08 -4.27 11.37
CA LEU A 100 25.21 -3.27 10.78
C LEU A 100 25.25 -2.00 11.63
N HIS A 101 25.16 -0.85 10.97
CA HIS A 101 25.03 0.42 11.66
C HIS A 101 23.57 0.65 12.07
N ASN A 102 23.37 1.44 13.12
CA ASN A 102 22.05 1.90 13.54
C ASN A 102 21.97 3.45 13.42
N LYS A 103 20.78 3.99 13.65
CA LYS A 103 20.48 5.41 13.71
C LYS A 103 19.28 5.64 14.62
N TRP A 104 19.30 6.75 15.36
CA TRP A 104 18.12 7.27 16.06
C TRP A 104 17.19 8.02 15.10
N VAL A 105 15.90 7.70 15.17
CA VAL A 105 14.83 8.40 14.44
C VAL A 105 13.94 9.12 15.45
N TYR A 106 13.83 10.44 15.32
CA TYR A 106 13.11 11.32 16.23
C TYR A 106 11.78 11.77 15.63
N ARG A 107 10.73 11.79 16.44
CA ARG A 107 9.41 12.28 16.06
C ARG A 107 8.73 12.98 17.22
N VAL A 108 8.15 14.14 16.93
CA VAL A 108 7.22 14.81 17.84
C VAL A 108 5.80 14.43 17.43
N LYS A 109 5.02 13.93 18.38
CA LYS A 109 3.60 13.65 18.21
C LYS A 109 2.80 14.72 18.96
N GLU A 110 1.82 15.30 18.31
CA GLU A 110 0.82 16.12 18.98
C GLU A 110 -0.28 15.22 19.49
N GLU A 111 -0.54 15.29 20.80
CA GLU A 111 -1.62 14.59 21.46
C GLU A 111 -2.93 15.41 21.33
N HIS A 112 -4.07 14.78 21.60
CA HIS A 112 -5.39 15.41 21.43
C HIS A 112 -5.62 16.65 22.33
N ASP A 113 -4.87 16.77 23.41
CA ASP A 113 -4.89 17.92 24.32
C ASP A 113 -3.97 19.07 23.86
N GLY A 114 -3.31 18.93 22.72
CA GLY A 114 -2.33 19.88 22.20
C GLY A 114 -0.93 19.73 22.81
N SER A 115 -0.72 18.76 23.71
CA SER A 115 0.61 18.48 24.28
C SER A 115 1.52 17.80 23.26
N LYS A 116 2.82 18.08 23.36
CA LYS A 116 3.85 17.49 22.49
C LYS A 116 4.51 16.31 23.18
N ARG A 117 4.39 15.13 22.57
CA ARG A 117 5.06 13.91 22.98
C ARG A 117 6.26 13.61 22.09
N TYR A 118 7.42 13.46 22.71
CA TYR A 118 8.68 13.17 22.04
C TYR A 118 8.85 11.64 21.95
N LYS A 119 9.18 11.14 20.75
CA LYS A 119 9.42 9.71 20.50
C LYS A 119 10.74 9.54 19.76
N ALA A 120 11.65 8.76 20.35
CA ALA A 120 12.86 8.29 19.70
C ALA A 120 12.69 6.80 19.38
N ARG A 121 13.24 6.35 18.25
CA ARG A 121 13.32 4.93 17.90
C ARG A 121 14.72 4.57 17.44
N LEU A 122 15.23 3.43 17.87
CA LEU A 122 16.49 2.89 17.37
C LEU A 122 16.21 2.07 16.11
N VAL A 123 16.84 2.45 14.99
CA VAL A 123 16.59 1.86 13.68
C VAL A 123 17.88 1.34 13.09
N VAL A 124 17.89 0.08 12.68
CA VAL A 124 19.01 -0.53 11.94
C VAL A 124 19.03 0.03 10.52
N LYS A 125 20.23 0.31 10.00
CA LYS A 125 20.44 0.70 8.60
C LYS A 125 20.33 -0.53 7.69
N GLY A 126 19.12 -1.09 7.57
CA GLY A 126 18.87 -2.35 6.85
C GLY A 126 19.18 -2.32 5.36
N PHE A 127 19.37 -1.15 4.75
CA PHE A 127 19.91 -1.07 3.37
C PHE A 127 21.34 -1.65 3.26
N GLN A 128 22.05 -1.81 4.39
CA GLN A 128 23.35 -2.47 4.45
C GLN A 128 23.24 -4.01 4.46
N GLN A 129 22.04 -4.58 4.66
CA GLN A 129 21.81 -6.03 4.66
C GLN A 129 21.93 -6.62 3.25
N LYS A 130 22.50 -7.83 3.19
CA LYS A 130 22.67 -8.65 1.99
C LYS A 130 21.71 -9.84 2.00
N GLU A 131 20.98 -10.01 0.90
CA GLU A 131 20.14 -11.18 0.67
C GLU A 131 20.99 -12.46 0.61
N GLY A 132 20.47 -13.55 1.18
CA GLY A 132 21.18 -14.83 1.30
C GLY A 132 22.23 -14.87 2.42
N VAL A 133 22.49 -13.75 3.10
CA VAL A 133 23.41 -13.66 4.24
C VAL A 133 22.68 -13.18 5.49
N ASP A 134 22.07 -12.00 5.42
CA ASP A 134 21.42 -11.34 6.57
C ASP A 134 19.91 -11.55 6.60
N TYR A 135 19.33 -12.01 5.49
CA TYR A 135 17.92 -12.38 5.36
C TYR A 135 17.72 -13.23 4.11
N THR A 136 16.65 -14.03 4.11
CA THR A 136 16.23 -14.82 2.95
C THR A 136 14.90 -14.33 2.38
N ASP A 137 13.87 -14.26 3.23
CA ASP A 137 12.52 -13.86 2.85
C ASP A 137 12.05 -12.71 3.75
N ILE A 138 11.42 -11.71 3.11
CA ILE A 138 11.03 -10.43 3.72
C ILE A 138 9.53 -10.16 3.61
N PHE A 139 8.77 -11.01 2.91
CA PHE A 139 7.38 -10.75 2.66
C PHE A 139 6.56 -10.84 3.95
N ALA A 140 5.80 -9.78 4.24
CA ALA A 140 4.83 -9.74 5.32
C ALA A 140 3.50 -9.25 4.75
N PRO A 141 2.38 -9.96 4.97
CA PRO A 141 1.08 -9.49 4.54
C PRO A 141 0.65 -8.29 5.41
N VAL A 142 -0.28 -7.51 4.86
CA VAL A 142 -0.94 -6.40 5.53
C VAL A 142 -2.42 -6.47 5.20
N VAL A 143 -3.29 -6.25 6.18
CA VAL A 143 -4.74 -6.26 5.96
C VAL A 143 -5.14 -5.24 4.90
N LYS A 144 -5.99 -5.66 3.97
CA LYS A 144 -6.47 -4.81 2.89
C LYS A 144 -7.54 -3.84 3.40
N LEU A 145 -7.58 -2.64 2.83
CA LEU A 145 -8.64 -1.67 3.12
C LEU A 145 -10.04 -2.19 2.74
N ASN A 146 -10.13 -3.07 1.73
CA ASN A 146 -11.39 -3.69 1.33
C ASN A 146 -11.90 -4.65 2.44
N THR A 147 -10.99 -5.37 3.09
CA THR A 147 -11.28 -6.22 4.25
C THR A 147 -11.75 -5.37 5.44
N ILE A 148 -11.03 -4.29 5.77
CA ILE A 148 -11.44 -3.37 6.85
C ILE A 148 -12.85 -2.85 6.61
N ARG A 149 -13.13 -2.31 5.41
CA ARG A 149 -14.46 -1.76 5.09
C ARG A 149 -15.56 -2.82 5.05
N SER A 150 -15.27 -4.03 4.59
CA SER A 150 -16.21 -5.16 4.63
C SER A 150 -16.54 -5.56 6.07
N VAL A 151 -15.54 -5.64 6.96
CA VAL A 151 -15.77 -5.92 8.38
C VAL A 151 -16.51 -4.78 9.07
N LEU A 152 -16.23 -3.51 8.74
CA LEU A 152 -17.03 -2.38 9.26
C LEU A 152 -18.50 -2.45 8.81
N SER A 153 -18.76 -2.96 7.61
CA SER A 153 -20.13 -3.21 7.13
C SER A 153 -20.81 -4.30 7.96
N ILE A 154 -20.10 -5.41 8.24
CA ILE A 154 -20.58 -6.49 9.13
C ILE A 154 -20.87 -5.94 10.53
N VAL A 155 -19.96 -5.13 11.08
CA VAL A 155 -20.11 -4.51 12.40
C VAL A 155 -21.37 -3.66 12.48
N ALA A 156 -21.69 -2.87 11.43
CA ALA A 156 -22.87 -2.03 11.41
C ALA A 156 -24.17 -2.85 11.27
N ILE A 157 -24.15 -3.92 10.46
CA ILE A 157 -25.34 -4.74 10.19
C ILE A 157 -25.68 -5.66 11.36
N GLU A 158 -24.69 -6.38 11.88
CA GLU A 158 -24.84 -7.36 12.97
C GLU A 158 -24.72 -6.72 14.37
N ASP A 159 -24.58 -5.38 14.43
CA ASP A 159 -24.36 -4.58 15.65
C ASP A 159 -23.24 -5.11 16.57
N LEU A 160 -22.16 -5.63 15.98
CA LEU A 160 -21.04 -6.22 16.74
C LEU A 160 -20.33 -5.17 17.58
N TYR A 161 -19.72 -5.55 18.71
CA TYR A 161 -18.76 -4.70 19.38
C TYR A 161 -17.53 -4.48 18.48
N LEU A 162 -16.93 -3.29 18.56
CA LEU A 162 -15.76 -2.92 17.78
C LEU A 162 -14.73 -2.25 18.69
N GLU A 163 -13.70 -3.01 19.04
CA GLU A 163 -12.63 -2.61 19.95
C GLU A 163 -11.32 -2.46 19.18
N GLN A 164 -10.42 -1.63 19.70
CA GLN A 164 -9.12 -1.38 19.12
C GLN A 164 -8.01 -1.65 20.12
N LEU A 165 -6.96 -2.30 19.65
CA LEU A 165 -5.75 -2.57 20.42
C LEU A 165 -4.52 -2.12 19.62
N ASP A 166 -3.44 -1.80 20.33
CA ASP A 166 -2.15 -1.45 19.75
C ASP A 166 -1.06 -2.28 20.43
N VAL A 167 -0.18 -2.89 19.65
CA VAL A 167 0.99 -3.60 20.18
C VAL A 167 2.13 -2.61 20.33
N LYS A 168 2.65 -2.47 21.54
CA LYS A 168 3.85 -1.66 21.73
C LYS A 168 5.03 -2.37 21.10
N THR A 169 5.74 -1.65 20.24
CA THR A 169 7.02 -2.11 19.67
C THR A 169 6.92 -3.47 18.97
N ALA A 170 5.93 -3.67 18.10
CA ALA A 170 5.59 -5.00 17.57
C ALA A 170 6.77 -5.75 16.93
N PHE A 171 7.67 -5.05 16.23
CA PHE A 171 8.86 -5.67 15.64
C PHE A 171 9.82 -6.26 16.70
N LEU A 172 9.86 -5.74 17.92
CA LEU A 172 10.71 -6.29 18.99
C LEU A 172 10.23 -7.65 19.51
N HIS A 173 8.99 -8.04 19.21
CA HIS A 173 8.47 -9.35 19.60
C HIS A 173 8.87 -10.46 18.62
N GLY A 174 9.25 -10.12 17.38
CA GLY A 174 9.66 -11.07 16.36
C GLY A 174 11.01 -11.70 16.67
N ASP A 175 11.09 -13.03 16.64
CA ASP A 175 12.33 -13.79 16.80
C ASP A 175 13.14 -13.73 15.48
N LEU A 176 14.47 -13.60 15.57
CA LEU A 176 15.35 -13.67 14.39
C LEU A 176 15.84 -15.09 14.17
N ASP A 177 15.64 -15.59 12.95
CA ASP A 177 16.21 -16.87 12.50
C ASP A 177 17.70 -16.69 12.13
N GLU A 178 18.05 -15.53 11.57
CA GLU A 178 19.41 -15.21 11.12
C GLU A 178 20.27 -14.59 12.24
N GLU A 179 21.57 -14.88 12.17
CA GLU A 179 22.54 -14.28 13.07
C GLU A 179 22.99 -12.90 12.58
N ILE A 180 22.45 -11.85 13.19
CA ILE A 180 22.70 -10.45 12.82
C ILE A 180 23.45 -9.73 13.92
N TYR A 181 24.46 -8.98 13.52
CA TYR A 181 25.26 -8.13 14.39
C TYR A 181 24.98 -6.66 14.10
N MET A 182 24.89 -5.85 15.15
CA MET A 182 24.68 -4.41 15.07
C MET A 182 25.71 -3.70 15.94
N HIS A 183 26.24 -2.56 15.50
CA HIS A 183 27.02 -1.70 16.38
C HIS A 183 26.19 -1.23 17.58
N GLN A 184 26.84 -0.94 18.70
CA GLN A 184 26.15 -0.38 19.86
C GLN A 184 25.51 0.98 19.49
N PRO A 185 24.35 1.32 20.06
CA PRO A 185 23.71 2.61 19.83
C PRO A 185 24.57 3.77 20.31
N GLU A 186 24.61 4.83 19.51
CA GLU A 186 25.27 6.10 19.88
C GLU A 186 24.64 6.66 21.17
N GLY A 187 25.48 7.12 22.10
CA GLY A 187 25.07 7.62 23.42
C GLY A 187 24.82 6.54 24.50
N PHE A 188 24.75 5.26 24.13
CA PHE A 188 24.38 4.15 25.03
C PHE A 188 25.35 2.96 24.97
N SER A 189 26.61 3.19 24.59
CA SER A 189 27.64 2.14 24.60
C SER A 189 28.07 1.79 26.02
N GLU A 190 28.26 0.50 26.29
CA GLU A 190 28.59 0.01 27.63
C GLU A 190 30.04 0.38 28.02
N ARG A 191 30.22 0.91 29.24
CA ARG A 191 31.53 1.39 29.72
C ARG A 191 32.46 0.19 29.92
N GLY A 192 33.54 0.13 29.14
CA GLY A 192 34.53 -0.96 29.17
C GLY A 192 34.44 -1.91 27.96
N ASN A 193 33.29 -1.97 27.29
CA ASN A 193 33.01 -2.91 26.19
C ASN A 193 32.84 -2.20 24.83
N LYS A 194 33.56 -1.10 24.58
CA LYS A 194 33.40 -0.27 23.37
C LYS A 194 33.63 -1.03 22.04
N ASN A 195 34.44 -2.09 22.07
CA ASN A 195 34.74 -2.90 20.89
C ASN A 195 33.75 -4.05 20.65
N MET A 196 32.81 -4.28 21.58
CA MET A 196 31.79 -5.31 21.43
C MET A 196 30.62 -4.84 20.55
N VAL A 197 29.92 -5.80 19.94
CA VAL A 197 28.76 -5.57 19.09
C VAL A 197 27.52 -6.21 19.69
N CYS A 198 26.35 -5.70 19.33
CA CYS A 198 25.06 -6.27 19.71
C CYS A 198 24.72 -7.43 18.76
N ARG A 199 24.70 -8.67 19.26
CA ARG A 199 24.14 -9.83 18.55
C ARG A 199 22.62 -9.83 18.75
N LEU A 200 21.88 -9.56 17.68
CA LEU A 200 20.43 -9.42 17.74
C LEU A 200 19.76 -10.79 17.92
N LYS A 201 18.89 -10.90 18.92
CA LYS A 201 18.00 -12.06 19.18
C LYS A 201 16.60 -11.80 18.65
N LYS A 202 16.15 -10.54 18.71
CA LYS A 202 14.85 -10.09 18.24
C LYS A 202 15.00 -9.15 17.06
N SER A 203 13.95 -9.08 16.25
CA SER A 203 13.94 -8.20 15.10
C SER A 203 13.82 -6.74 15.56
N LEU A 204 14.40 -5.83 14.77
CA LEU A 204 14.46 -4.40 15.07
C LEU A 204 13.91 -3.59 13.91
N TYR A 205 13.46 -2.37 14.20
CA TYR A 205 13.10 -1.41 13.17
C TYR A 205 14.23 -1.26 12.15
N GLY A 206 13.88 -1.20 10.87
CA GLY A 206 14.82 -1.03 9.78
C GLY A 206 15.44 -2.33 9.25
N LEU A 207 15.37 -3.46 9.99
CA LEU A 207 15.67 -4.76 9.41
C LEU A 207 14.63 -5.11 8.34
N LYS A 208 15.08 -5.64 7.20
CA LYS A 208 14.20 -5.96 6.08
C LYS A 208 13.18 -7.05 6.41
N GLN A 209 13.53 -8.01 7.27
CA GLN A 209 12.65 -9.12 7.67
C GLN A 209 11.80 -8.84 8.92
N ALA A 210 11.98 -7.70 9.60
CA ALA A 210 11.30 -7.43 10.88
C ALA A 210 9.76 -7.51 10.79
N PRO A 211 9.09 -6.93 9.77
CA PRO A 211 7.64 -7.08 9.63
C PRO A 211 7.19 -8.54 9.49
N ARG A 212 7.98 -9.37 8.80
CA ARG A 212 7.69 -10.78 8.58
C ARG A 212 7.84 -11.59 9.87
N GLN A 213 8.88 -11.33 10.65
CA GLN A 213 9.10 -12.04 11.91
C GLN A 213 8.02 -11.69 12.95
N TRP A 214 7.61 -10.43 13.00
CA TRP A 214 6.44 -10.04 13.79
C TRP A 214 5.18 -10.79 13.33
N TYR A 215 4.88 -10.75 12.03
CA TYR A 215 3.69 -11.41 11.51
C TYR A 215 3.69 -12.92 11.81
N LYS A 216 4.80 -13.63 11.61
CA LYS A 216 4.92 -15.05 11.95
C LYS A 216 4.66 -15.35 13.42
N LYS A 217 5.20 -14.51 14.32
CA LYS A 217 5.01 -14.65 15.76
C LYS A 217 3.53 -14.51 16.12
N PHE A 218 2.88 -13.47 15.58
CA PHE A 218 1.47 -13.23 15.78
C PHE A 218 0.60 -14.35 15.18
N ASP A 219 0.88 -14.78 13.95
CA ASP A 219 0.16 -15.86 13.28
C ASP A 219 0.21 -17.15 14.10
N SER A 220 1.38 -17.51 14.60
CA SER A 220 1.57 -18.71 15.44
C SER A 220 0.77 -18.61 16.74
N PHE A 221 0.74 -17.44 17.37
CA PHE A 221 -0.07 -17.19 18.56
C PHE A 221 -1.57 -17.34 18.27
N MET A 222 -2.07 -16.74 17.18
CA MET A 222 -3.49 -16.81 16.83
C MET A 222 -3.96 -18.24 16.59
N HIS A 223 -3.16 -19.06 15.89
CA HIS A 223 -3.46 -20.48 15.69
C HIS A 223 -3.46 -21.27 17.00
N LYS A 224 -2.49 -21.01 17.89
CA LYS A 224 -2.44 -21.63 19.23
C LYS A 224 -3.68 -21.31 20.07
N GLU A 225 -4.18 -20.08 19.97
CA GLU A 225 -5.42 -19.66 20.63
C GLU A 225 -6.70 -20.13 19.90
N GLY A 226 -6.56 -20.92 18.83
CA GLY A 226 -7.68 -21.53 18.11
C GLY A 226 -8.43 -20.59 17.17
N PHE A 227 -7.80 -19.50 16.73
CA PHE A 227 -8.32 -18.69 15.62
C PHE A 227 -7.96 -19.34 14.28
N GLN A 228 -8.86 -19.16 13.32
CA GLN A 228 -8.63 -19.51 11.92
C GLN A 228 -8.18 -18.26 11.17
N LYS A 229 -7.19 -18.42 10.30
CA LYS A 229 -6.76 -17.38 9.36
C LYS A 229 -7.62 -17.42 8.10
N CYS A 230 -8.07 -16.27 7.63
CA CYS A 230 -8.78 -16.13 6.37
C CYS A 230 -7.81 -16.24 5.19
N ASN A 231 -8.16 -17.02 4.17
CA ASN A 231 -7.34 -17.19 2.97
C ASN A 231 -7.46 -15.98 2.04
N ALA A 232 -8.63 -15.33 1.98
CA ALA A 232 -8.81 -14.11 1.20
C ALA A 232 -7.92 -12.94 1.71
N ASP A 233 -7.69 -12.86 3.03
CA ASP A 233 -6.79 -11.90 3.66
C ASP A 233 -6.09 -12.52 4.89
N HIS A 234 -4.79 -12.80 4.75
CA HIS A 234 -3.99 -13.47 5.78
C HIS A 234 -3.81 -12.68 7.08
N CYS A 235 -4.15 -11.38 7.09
CA CYS A 235 -4.14 -10.56 8.31
C CYS A 235 -5.53 -10.48 8.97
N CYS A 236 -6.52 -11.20 8.44
CA CYS A 236 -7.84 -11.36 9.01
C CYS A 236 -7.94 -12.73 9.69
N TYR A 237 -8.19 -12.72 10.99
CA TYR A 237 -8.40 -13.91 11.81
C TYR A 237 -9.84 -13.95 12.28
N PHE A 238 -10.42 -15.13 12.40
CA PHE A 238 -11.76 -15.29 12.95
C PHE A 238 -11.86 -16.54 13.83
N LYS A 239 -12.74 -16.48 14.81
CA LYS A 239 -13.02 -17.61 15.70
C LYS A 239 -14.51 -17.66 15.97
N ARG A 240 -15.10 -18.85 15.76
CA ARG A 240 -16.51 -19.11 16.05
C ARG A 240 -16.62 -19.92 17.33
N TYR A 241 -17.53 -19.48 18.19
CA TYR A 241 -18.00 -20.20 19.36
C TYR A 241 -19.40 -20.76 19.08
N ARG A 242 -20.06 -21.32 20.09
CA ARG A 242 -21.41 -21.92 19.91
C ARG A 242 -22.47 -20.89 19.54
N SER A 243 -22.39 -19.68 20.11
CA SER A 243 -23.41 -18.63 19.98
C SER A 243 -22.82 -17.25 19.67
N SER A 244 -21.51 -17.18 19.43
CA SER A 244 -20.78 -15.93 19.26
C SER A 244 -19.58 -16.11 18.35
N TYR A 245 -19.01 -15.02 17.87
CA TYR A 245 -17.79 -15.05 17.07
C TYR A 245 -16.98 -13.77 17.22
N ILE A 246 -15.69 -13.87 16.89
CA ILE A 246 -14.75 -12.75 16.82
C ILE A 246 -14.13 -12.73 15.42
N ILE A 247 -13.94 -11.53 14.89
CA ILE A 247 -13.12 -11.21 13.72
C ILE A 247 -12.04 -10.22 14.20
N LEU A 248 -10.77 -10.57 14.02
CA LEU A 248 -9.62 -9.72 14.33
C LEU A 248 -8.89 -9.36 13.04
N LEU A 249 -8.67 -8.07 12.82
CA LEU A 249 -7.84 -7.55 11.74
C LEU A 249 -6.52 -7.03 12.31
N LEU A 250 -5.40 -7.47 11.73
CA LEU A 250 -4.07 -7.00 12.09
C LEU A 250 -3.52 -6.08 11.00
N TYR A 251 -3.20 -4.84 11.35
CA TYR A 251 -2.36 -3.96 10.54
C TYR A 251 -1.08 -3.63 11.30
N VAL A 252 -0.04 -4.44 11.08
CA VAL A 252 1.27 -4.26 11.74
C VAL A 252 1.10 -4.16 13.27
N ASP A 253 1.11 -2.96 13.84
CA ASP A 253 0.96 -2.69 15.28
C ASP A 253 -0.52 -2.52 15.71
N ASP A 254 -1.39 -2.05 14.81
CA ASP A 254 -2.80 -1.75 15.06
C ASP A 254 -3.67 -3.00 14.90
N MET A 255 -4.61 -3.22 15.82
CA MET A 255 -5.60 -4.29 15.74
C MET A 255 -7.01 -3.74 15.85
N LEU A 256 -7.90 -4.27 15.01
CA LEU A 256 -9.33 -4.01 15.07
C LEU A 256 -10.05 -5.33 15.39
N VAL A 257 -10.79 -5.36 16.48
CA VAL A 257 -11.49 -6.55 16.98
C VAL A 257 -12.99 -6.32 16.92
N ALA A 258 -13.65 -7.02 16.01
CA ALA A 258 -15.10 -7.09 15.93
C ALA A 258 -15.59 -8.38 16.59
N GLY A 259 -16.64 -8.31 17.41
CA GLY A 259 -17.20 -9.52 18.01
C GLY A 259 -18.63 -9.36 18.48
N SER A 260 -19.38 -10.46 18.47
CA SER A 260 -20.80 -10.47 18.87
C SER A 260 -20.98 -10.47 20.39
N ASP A 261 -19.95 -10.83 21.15
CA ASP A 261 -19.96 -10.92 22.61
C ASP A 261 -18.72 -10.24 23.22
N MET A 262 -18.95 -9.40 24.24
CA MET A 262 -17.88 -8.63 24.86
C MET A 262 -17.03 -9.45 25.84
N ASP A 263 -17.57 -10.52 26.43
CA ASP A 263 -16.78 -11.39 27.31
C ASP A 263 -15.76 -12.19 26.50
N ASP A 264 -16.13 -12.63 25.30
CA ASP A 264 -15.19 -13.27 24.38
C ASP A 264 -14.06 -12.31 23.99
N ILE A 265 -14.39 -11.05 23.69
CA ILE A 265 -13.40 -10.01 23.38
C ILE A 265 -12.50 -9.75 24.59
N ARG A 266 -13.05 -9.63 25.81
CA ARG A 266 -12.24 -9.46 27.03
C ARG A 266 -11.28 -10.61 27.25
N ARG A 267 -11.70 -11.86 27.01
CA ARG A 267 -10.81 -13.03 27.10
C ARG A 267 -9.68 -12.96 26.08
N LEU A 268 -9.99 -12.60 24.82
CA LEU A 268 -8.97 -12.38 23.80
C LEU A 268 -7.98 -11.26 24.20
N LYS A 269 -8.47 -10.12 24.70
CA LYS A 269 -7.62 -9.02 25.19
C LYS A 269 -6.66 -9.49 26.29
N GLN A 270 -7.14 -10.30 27.23
CA GLN A 270 -6.32 -10.88 28.30
C GLN A 270 -5.27 -11.85 27.76
N GLN A 271 -5.61 -12.68 26.77
CA GLN A 271 -4.68 -13.61 26.13
C GLN A 271 -3.57 -12.85 25.38
N LEU A 272 -3.94 -11.84 24.59
CA LEU A 272 -2.98 -10.96 23.89
C LEU A 272 -2.07 -10.24 24.87
N SER A 273 -2.61 -9.68 25.95
CA SER A 273 -1.83 -8.93 26.96
C SER A 273 -0.89 -9.81 27.79
N LYS A 274 -1.09 -11.12 27.80
CA LYS A 274 -0.16 -12.07 28.43
C LYS A 274 1.05 -12.38 27.55
N GLU A 275 0.87 -12.40 26.23
CA GLU A 275 1.93 -12.74 25.27
C GLU A 275 2.69 -11.49 24.78
N PHE A 276 1.99 -10.38 24.58
CA PHE A 276 2.52 -9.16 23.99
C PHE A 276 2.26 -7.94 24.90
N ASP A 277 3.11 -6.90 24.79
CA ASP A 277 2.86 -5.64 25.50
C ASP A 277 1.77 -4.86 24.76
N MET A 278 0.54 -5.02 25.21
CA MET A 278 -0.65 -4.44 24.58
C MET A 278 -1.03 -3.10 25.21
N LYS A 279 -1.53 -2.21 24.37
CA LYS A 279 -2.27 -1.01 24.77
C LYS A 279 -3.73 -1.17 24.33
N ASP A 280 -4.63 -1.23 25.31
CA ASP A 280 -6.07 -1.21 25.04
C ASP A 280 -6.53 0.22 24.76
N LEU A 281 -7.09 0.45 23.56
CA LEU A 281 -7.62 1.75 23.15
C LEU A 281 -9.14 1.83 23.34
N GLY A 282 -9.78 0.73 23.81
CA GLY A 282 -11.21 0.63 24.00
C GLY A 282 -11.97 0.61 22.68
N PRO A 283 -13.19 1.20 22.63
CA PRO A 283 -13.97 1.29 21.41
C PRO A 283 -13.19 1.97 20.28
N ALA A 284 -13.24 1.39 19.08
CA ALA A 284 -12.47 1.89 17.95
C ALA A 284 -12.89 3.31 17.54
N LYS A 285 -11.94 4.24 17.54
CA LYS A 285 -12.15 5.66 17.17
C LYS A 285 -11.35 6.08 15.94
N LYS A 286 -10.28 5.36 15.60
CA LYS A 286 -9.40 5.70 14.48
C LYS A 286 -8.68 4.47 13.97
N ILE A 287 -8.62 4.26 12.66
CA ILE A 287 -7.87 3.17 12.06
C ILE A 287 -7.07 3.70 10.89
N LEU A 288 -5.75 3.46 10.88
CA LEU A 288 -4.84 3.89 9.81
C LEU A 288 -4.95 5.37 9.44
N GLY A 289 -5.24 6.25 10.40
CA GLY A 289 -5.42 7.68 10.14
C GLY A 289 -6.84 8.12 9.77
N MET A 290 -7.78 7.18 9.57
CA MET A 290 -9.20 7.44 9.32
C MET A 290 -9.98 7.43 10.63
N GLN A 291 -10.88 8.40 10.84
CA GLN A 291 -11.73 8.47 12.02
C GLN A 291 -12.92 7.51 11.89
N ILE A 292 -13.20 6.76 12.96
CA ILE A 292 -14.38 5.92 13.09
C ILE A 292 -15.32 6.59 14.08
N THR A 293 -16.56 6.82 13.66
CA THR A 293 -17.65 7.31 14.51
C THR A 293 -18.78 6.30 14.46
N ARG A 294 -19.39 6.00 15.60
CA ARG A 294 -20.48 5.02 15.67
C ARG A 294 -21.61 5.55 16.53
N ASP A 295 -22.80 5.54 15.95
CA ASP A 295 -24.07 5.79 16.63
C ASP A 295 -24.87 4.48 16.65
N LYS A 296 -24.89 3.83 17.83
CA LYS A 296 -25.63 2.58 18.03
C LYS A 296 -27.14 2.77 17.97
N HIS A 297 -27.67 3.93 18.38
CA HIS A 297 -29.10 4.19 18.36
C HIS A 297 -29.63 4.28 16.93
N ARG A 298 -28.87 4.96 16.06
CA ARG A 298 -29.19 5.06 14.63
C ARG A 298 -28.73 3.84 13.83
N GLY A 299 -27.86 2.99 14.40
CA GLY A 299 -27.25 1.86 13.71
C GLY A 299 -26.33 2.30 12.57
N ILE A 300 -25.58 3.39 12.79
CA ILE A 300 -24.71 4.01 11.78
C ILE A 300 -23.26 3.97 12.27
N LEU A 301 -22.36 3.59 11.38
CA LEU A 301 -20.92 3.71 11.53
C LEU A 301 -20.37 4.54 10.37
N GLN A 302 -19.53 5.54 10.67
CA GLN A 302 -18.91 6.42 9.70
C GLN A 302 -17.39 6.20 9.67
N LEU A 303 -16.81 6.21 8.48
CA LEU A 303 -15.35 6.20 8.28
C LEU A 303 -14.94 7.45 7.50
N SER A 304 -14.23 8.37 8.17
CA SER A 304 -13.93 9.71 7.66
C SER A 304 -12.43 10.01 7.59
N GLN A 305 -12.05 10.87 6.64
CA GLN A 305 -10.70 11.46 6.51
C GLN A 305 -10.72 13.00 6.61
N THR A 306 -11.74 13.61 7.21
CA THR A 306 -11.88 15.08 7.28
C THR A 306 -10.63 15.77 7.85
N GLU A 307 -10.11 15.30 8.99
CA GLU A 307 -8.86 15.86 9.57
C GLU A 307 -7.67 15.75 8.62
N TYR A 308 -7.56 14.62 7.91
CA TYR A 308 -6.47 14.40 6.96
C TYR A 308 -6.60 15.32 5.74
N ILE A 309 -7.79 15.42 5.15
CA ILE A 309 -8.08 16.29 4.02
C ILE A 309 -7.76 17.74 4.39
N ASN A 310 -8.18 18.20 5.57
CA ASN A 310 -7.88 19.56 6.04
C ASN A 310 -6.37 19.79 6.18
N ARG A 311 -5.60 18.84 6.72
CA ARG A 311 -4.12 18.94 6.75
C ARG A 311 -3.51 18.99 5.34
N VAL A 312 -4.03 18.23 4.39
CA VAL A 312 -3.58 18.25 2.99
C VAL A 312 -3.88 19.62 2.35
N LEU A 313 -5.07 20.17 2.56
CA LEU A 313 -5.44 21.49 2.05
C LEU A 313 -4.51 22.57 2.61
N GLN A 314 -4.23 22.56 3.91
CA GLN A 314 -3.29 23.51 4.52
C GLN A 314 -1.87 23.34 3.97
N ARG A 315 -1.38 22.11 3.83
CA ARG A 315 -0.04 21.82 3.28
C ARG A 315 0.19 22.39 1.88
N PHE A 316 -0.84 22.40 1.04
CA PHE A 316 -0.76 22.90 -0.33
C PHE A 316 -1.32 24.31 -0.51
N ASN A 317 -1.55 25.06 0.59
CA ASN A 317 -2.10 26.42 0.59
C ASN A 317 -3.47 26.52 -0.12
N MET A 318 -4.33 25.53 0.10
CA MET A 318 -5.67 25.40 -0.49
C MET A 318 -6.80 25.48 0.55
N GLY A 319 -6.51 25.87 1.81
CA GLY A 319 -7.51 25.99 2.88
C GLY A 319 -8.64 26.97 2.57
N ASP A 320 -8.29 28.13 2.00
CA ASP A 320 -9.24 29.19 1.63
C ASP A 320 -9.64 29.15 0.15
N ALA A 321 -9.33 28.05 -0.55
CA ALA A 321 -9.61 27.94 -1.97
C ALA A 321 -11.12 27.87 -2.23
N LYS A 322 -11.62 28.62 -3.23
CA LYS A 322 -13.04 28.60 -3.59
C LYS A 322 -13.48 27.19 -4.04
N PRO A 323 -14.46 26.55 -3.38
CA PRO A 323 -14.88 25.21 -3.72
C PRO A 323 -15.46 25.09 -5.13
N VAL A 324 -15.41 23.86 -5.65
CA VAL A 324 -16.02 23.46 -6.94
C VAL A 324 -16.84 22.19 -6.74
N SER A 325 -17.82 21.96 -7.62
CA SER A 325 -18.77 20.84 -7.48
C SER A 325 -18.29 19.53 -8.11
N THR A 326 -17.27 19.56 -8.98
CA THR A 326 -16.76 18.35 -9.66
C THR A 326 -15.29 18.06 -9.32
N PRO A 327 -14.92 16.78 -9.14
CA PRO A 327 -13.53 16.36 -8.92
C PRO A 327 -12.58 16.77 -10.05
N LEU A 328 -13.07 16.76 -11.29
CA LEU A 328 -12.37 17.21 -12.49
C LEU A 328 -13.34 18.05 -13.32
N ALA A 329 -12.85 19.06 -14.02
CA ALA A 329 -13.68 19.83 -14.94
C ALA A 329 -13.60 19.28 -16.37
N SER A 330 -14.69 19.41 -17.14
CA SER A 330 -14.77 18.94 -18.53
C SER A 330 -13.78 19.62 -19.49
N HIS A 331 -13.28 20.81 -19.14
CA HIS A 331 -12.29 21.51 -19.97
C HIS A 331 -10.86 20.95 -19.84
N PHE A 332 -10.57 20.14 -18.80
CA PHE A 332 -9.26 19.52 -18.62
C PHE A 332 -9.08 18.33 -19.56
N HIS A 333 -8.56 18.60 -20.76
CA HIS A 333 -8.06 17.60 -21.70
C HIS A 333 -6.55 17.48 -21.52
N LEU A 334 -6.13 16.68 -20.54
CA LEU A 334 -4.72 16.58 -20.17
C LEU A 334 -3.95 15.66 -21.13
N SER A 335 -2.76 16.08 -21.55
CA SER A 335 -1.89 15.35 -22.49
C SER A 335 -0.42 15.61 -22.18
N LYS A 336 0.46 14.66 -22.56
CA LYS A 336 1.91 14.83 -22.46
C LYS A 336 2.43 16.05 -23.22
N ASP A 337 1.73 16.51 -24.25
CA ASP A 337 2.12 17.71 -25.00
C ASP A 337 2.08 18.98 -24.13
N GLN A 338 1.33 18.97 -23.04
CA GLN A 338 1.26 20.05 -22.05
C GLN A 338 2.38 20.00 -21.01
N SER A 339 3.35 19.08 -21.15
CA SER A 339 4.54 19.02 -20.30
C SER A 339 5.50 20.18 -20.62
N PRO A 340 6.39 20.56 -19.70
CA PRO A 340 7.35 21.65 -19.91
C PRO A 340 8.19 21.46 -21.17
N GLN A 341 8.17 22.45 -22.07
CA GLN A 341 8.95 22.45 -23.32
C GLN A 341 10.21 23.32 -23.18
N THR A 342 10.12 24.43 -22.44
CA THR A 342 11.24 25.36 -22.22
C THR A 342 11.98 25.10 -20.91
N GLU A 343 13.22 25.59 -20.78
CA GLU A 343 13.97 25.50 -19.52
C GLU A 343 13.28 26.29 -18.40
N GLU A 344 12.71 27.46 -18.73
CA GLU A 344 11.97 28.28 -17.78
C GLU A 344 10.74 27.54 -17.19
N GLU A 345 10.00 26.80 -18.02
CA GLU A 345 8.89 25.97 -17.55
C GLU A 345 9.37 24.80 -16.70
N ARG A 346 10.51 24.18 -17.06
CA ARG A 346 11.12 23.11 -16.27
C ARG A 346 11.55 23.61 -14.89
N ASP A 347 12.19 24.78 -14.83
CA ASP A 347 12.62 25.41 -13.58
C ASP A 347 11.44 25.81 -12.68
N LEU A 348 10.34 26.27 -13.28
CA LEU A 348 9.12 26.58 -12.55
C LEU A 348 8.48 25.31 -11.99
N MET A 349 8.34 24.27 -12.81
CA MET A 349 7.72 23.00 -12.40
C MET A 349 8.58 22.20 -11.43
N ALA A 350 9.91 22.37 -11.43
CA ALA A 350 10.81 21.74 -10.46
C ALA A 350 10.51 22.16 -9.01
N LYS A 351 9.93 23.35 -8.81
CA LYS A 351 9.51 23.87 -7.50
C LYS A 351 8.11 23.41 -7.08
N VAL A 352 7.32 22.84 -8.01
CA VAL A 352 5.95 22.41 -7.75
C VAL A 352 5.97 21.03 -7.09
N PRO A 353 5.34 20.84 -5.91
CA PRO A 353 5.34 19.56 -5.20
C PRO A 353 4.32 18.56 -5.78
N TYR A 354 4.35 18.34 -7.09
CA TYR A 354 3.33 17.59 -7.84
C TYR A 354 3.18 16.15 -7.34
N ALA A 355 4.28 15.40 -7.24
CA ALA A 355 4.27 14.01 -6.78
C ALA A 355 3.78 13.90 -5.33
N SER A 356 4.16 14.86 -4.46
CA SER A 356 3.68 14.89 -3.08
C SER A 356 2.18 15.15 -2.99
N ALA A 357 1.64 16.04 -3.82
CA ALA A 357 0.21 16.33 -3.86
C ALA A 357 -0.59 15.11 -4.34
N ILE A 358 -0.13 14.45 -5.41
CA ILE A 358 -0.76 13.22 -5.89
C ILE A 358 -0.71 12.13 -4.85
N GLY A 359 0.42 11.91 -4.18
CA GLY A 359 0.52 10.92 -3.11
C GLY A 359 -0.48 11.19 -1.98
N SER A 360 -0.68 12.45 -1.60
CA SER A 360 -1.71 12.83 -0.63
C SER A 360 -3.14 12.58 -1.10
N LEU A 361 -3.44 12.93 -2.35
CA LEU A 361 -4.77 12.69 -2.95
C LEU A 361 -5.06 11.19 -3.10
N MET A 362 -4.07 10.39 -3.50
CA MET A 362 -4.19 8.94 -3.65
C MET A 362 -4.55 8.27 -2.32
N TYR A 363 -3.97 8.70 -1.21
CA TYR A 363 -4.31 8.14 0.09
C TYR A 363 -5.76 8.46 0.50
N ALA A 364 -6.26 9.69 0.24
CA ALA A 364 -7.68 9.99 0.45
C ALA A 364 -8.58 9.13 -0.45
N MET A 365 -8.21 9.01 -1.74
CA MET A 365 -8.93 8.24 -2.76
C MET A 365 -9.08 6.76 -2.40
N VAL A 366 -8.00 6.12 -1.95
CA VAL A 366 -7.97 4.68 -1.68
C VAL A 366 -8.68 4.33 -0.36
N CYS A 367 -8.66 5.25 0.61
CA CYS A 367 -9.22 5.02 1.93
C CYS A 367 -10.74 5.29 2.01
N THR A 368 -11.18 6.50 1.65
CA THR A 368 -12.60 6.92 1.87
C THR A 368 -13.24 7.70 0.73
N ARG A 369 -12.48 8.10 -0.30
CA ARG A 369 -12.95 9.01 -1.36
C ARG A 369 -12.94 8.37 -2.75
N PRO A 370 -13.83 7.40 -3.03
CA PRO A 370 -13.97 6.82 -4.37
C PRO A 370 -14.29 7.88 -5.43
N ASP A 371 -15.00 8.94 -5.04
CA ASP A 371 -15.47 10.02 -5.91
C ASP A 371 -14.36 10.84 -6.58
N ILE A 372 -13.14 10.84 -6.05
CA ILE A 372 -11.97 11.44 -6.72
C ILE A 372 -11.15 10.43 -7.54
N GLY A 373 -11.59 9.17 -7.59
CA GLY A 373 -10.88 8.04 -8.21
C GLY A 373 -10.45 8.30 -9.65
N HIS A 374 -11.40 8.74 -10.48
CA HIS A 374 -11.14 9.08 -11.87
C HIS A 374 -10.16 10.25 -11.99
N ALA A 375 -10.43 11.36 -11.31
CA ALA A 375 -9.64 12.58 -11.40
C ALA A 375 -8.17 12.36 -10.99
N VAL A 376 -7.93 11.67 -9.87
CA VAL A 376 -6.59 11.30 -9.40
C VAL A 376 -5.91 10.33 -10.40
N GLY A 377 -6.68 9.39 -10.95
CA GLY A 377 -6.22 8.49 -12.01
C GLY A 377 -5.76 9.21 -13.28
N VAL A 378 -6.40 10.33 -13.65
CA VAL A 378 -5.98 11.15 -14.81
C VAL A 378 -4.68 11.91 -14.51
N VAL A 379 -4.62 12.66 -13.40
CA VAL A 379 -3.43 13.49 -13.08
C VAL A 379 -2.19 12.65 -12.75
N SER A 380 -2.35 11.43 -12.22
CA SER A 380 -1.21 10.54 -11.92
C SER A 380 -0.41 10.09 -13.15
N ARG A 381 -1.00 10.16 -14.35
CA ARG A 381 -0.34 9.79 -15.61
C ARG A 381 0.88 10.65 -15.94
N PHE A 382 0.93 11.88 -15.39
CA PHE A 382 1.96 12.88 -15.68
C PHE A 382 3.00 13.04 -14.58
N MET A 383 3.07 12.12 -13.60
CA MET A 383 3.99 12.22 -12.45
C MET A 383 5.47 12.33 -12.83
N SER A 384 5.88 11.79 -13.98
CA SER A 384 7.28 11.83 -14.42
C SER A 384 7.70 13.18 -15.01
N ASN A 385 6.78 13.91 -15.63
CA ASN A 385 7.06 15.19 -16.29
C ASN A 385 5.80 16.09 -16.27
N PRO A 386 5.39 16.63 -15.10
CA PRO A 386 4.17 17.42 -15.01
C PRO A 386 4.37 18.85 -15.55
N GLY A 387 3.37 19.38 -16.24
CA GLY A 387 3.32 20.77 -16.69
C GLY A 387 2.29 21.61 -15.91
N LYS A 388 2.15 22.87 -16.30
CA LYS A 388 1.27 23.83 -15.59
C LYS A 388 -0.21 23.41 -15.62
N ALA A 389 -0.72 22.96 -16.76
CA ALA A 389 -2.09 22.48 -16.90
C ALA A 389 -2.38 21.27 -15.99
N HIS A 390 -1.40 20.35 -15.86
CA HIS A 390 -1.51 19.21 -14.93
C HIS A 390 -1.61 19.69 -13.48
N TRP A 391 -0.82 20.69 -13.09
CA TRP A 391 -0.89 21.25 -11.73
C TRP A 391 -2.20 21.99 -11.45
N GLU A 392 -2.76 22.68 -12.45
CA GLU A 392 -4.08 23.31 -12.34
C GLU A 392 -5.18 22.28 -12.11
N ALA A 393 -5.14 21.13 -12.77
CA ALA A 393 -6.05 20.02 -12.52
C ALA A 393 -5.90 19.44 -11.10
N VAL A 394 -4.67 19.29 -10.58
CA VAL A 394 -4.45 18.87 -9.19
C VAL A 394 -5.05 19.88 -8.20
N LYS A 395 -4.84 21.19 -8.42
CA LYS A 395 -5.47 22.24 -7.61
C LYS A 395 -7.00 22.21 -7.72
N TRP A 396 -7.56 21.83 -8.88
CA TRP A 396 -9.00 21.64 -9.03
C TRP A 396 -9.54 20.54 -8.11
N ILE A 397 -8.86 19.39 -8.03
CA ILE A 397 -9.22 18.30 -7.11
C ILE A 397 -9.17 18.79 -5.66
N LEU A 398 -8.15 19.57 -5.28
CA LEU A 398 -8.05 20.16 -3.94
C LEU A 398 -9.21 21.13 -3.65
N ARG A 399 -9.65 21.94 -4.62
CA ARG A 399 -10.85 22.80 -4.47
C ARG A 399 -12.12 21.98 -4.29
N TYR A 400 -12.25 20.85 -4.97
CA TYR A 400 -13.37 19.94 -4.78
C TYR A 400 -13.37 19.34 -3.36
N LEU A 401 -12.20 18.91 -2.89
CA LEU A 401 -12.05 18.40 -1.53
C LEU A 401 -12.31 19.46 -0.46
N GLN A 402 -11.98 20.73 -0.71
CA GLN A 402 -12.30 21.85 0.18
C GLN A 402 -13.82 21.94 0.45
N GLY A 403 -14.63 21.82 -0.60
CA GLY A 403 -16.10 21.86 -0.47
C GLY A 403 -16.74 20.54 -0.01
N THR A 404 -15.97 19.47 0.11
CA THR A 404 -16.48 18.12 0.39
C THR A 404 -15.66 17.37 1.44
N SER A 405 -14.93 18.08 2.29
CA SER A 405 -14.02 17.51 3.30
C SER A 405 -14.73 16.65 4.34
N GLU A 406 -16.02 16.91 4.57
CA GLU A 406 -16.88 16.17 5.50
C GLU A 406 -17.52 14.91 4.89
N LYS A 407 -17.40 14.69 3.57
CA LYS A 407 -17.89 13.45 2.95
C LYS A 407 -17.13 12.24 3.51
N CYS A 408 -17.87 11.24 3.94
CA CYS A 408 -17.34 10.01 4.53
C CYS A 408 -18.11 8.77 4.02
N LEU A 409 -17.58 7.58 4.28
CA LEU A 409 -18.32 6.34 4.06
C LEU A 409 -19.31 6.13 5.21
N TYR A 410 -20.54 5.75 4.88
CA TYR A 410 -21.63 5.49 5.82
C TYR A 410 -22.02 4.02 5.78
N PHE A 411 -21.72 3.30 6.86
CA PHE A 411 -22.12 1.91 7.08
C PHE A 411 -23.39 1.89 7.93
N GLY A 412 -24.49 1.41 7.37
CA GLY A 412 -25.78 1.33 8.04
C GLY A 412 -26.26 -0.10 8.22
N LYS A 413 -27.45 -0.23 8.82
CA LYS A 413 -28.21 -1.49 8.76
C LYS A 413 -28.59 -1.80 7.31
N GLY A 414 -28.67 -3.08 6.99
CA GLY A 414 -28.97 -3.56 5.66
C GLY A 414 -28.73 -5.05 5.56
N GLU A 415 -28.76 -5.57 4.33
CA GLU A 415 -28.45 -6.97 4.07
C GLU A 415 -26.97 -7.13 3.74
N LEU A 416 -26.31 -8.14 4.30
CA LEU A 416 -24.91 -8.48 4.01
C LEU A 416 -24.75 -9.15 2.65
N LYS A 417 -25.10 -8.40 1.60
CA LYS A 417 -24.98 -8.79 0.19
C LYS A 417 -23.90 -7.99 -0.52
N VAL A 418 -23.11 -8.69 -1.33
CA VAL A 418 -22.18 -8.05 -2.29
C VAL A 418 -22.95 -7.62 -3.53
N GLN A 419 -22.81 -6.35 -3.92
CA GLN A 419 -23.26 -5.85 -5.21
C GLN A 419 -22.12 -5.13 -5.92
N GLY A 420 -21.89 -5.48 -7.19
CA GLY A 420 -20.87 -4.85 -8.02
C GLY A 420 -21.49 -3.99 -9.10
N TYR A 421 -20.79 -2.92 -9.46
CA TYR A 421 -21.15 -2.01 -10.54
C TYR A 421 -19.90 -1.75 -11.38
N VAL A 422 -20.02 -1.77 -12.70
CA VAL A 422 -18.88 -1.63 -13.62
C VAL A 422 -19.25 -0.72 -14.78
N ASP A 423 -18.25 0.03 -15.25
CA ASP A 423 -18.34 0.92 -16.41
C ASP A 423 -16.96 0.98 -17.12
N ALA A 424 -16.94 1.36 -18.39
CA ALA A 424 -15.72 1.67 -19.11
C ALA A 424 -15.83 2.93 -19.98
N ASP A 425 -14.83 3.82 -19.86
CA ASP A 425 -14.67 4.93 -20.79
C ASP A 425 -13.78 4.52 -21.97
N PHE A 426 -14.36 4.42 -23.17
CA PHE A 426 -13.69 3.93 -24.37
C PHE A 426 -12.78 4.98 -25.00
N GLY A 427 -11.47 4.72 -24.99
CA GLY A 427 -10.47 5.56 -25.68
C GLY A 427 -10.40 7.02 -25.21
N GLY A 428 -10.88 7.32 -24.01
CA GLY A 428 -10.90 8.68 -23.46
C GLY A 428 -9.53 9.22 -23.05
N GLU A 429 -8.51 8.37 -22.92
CA GLU A 429 -7.13 8.82 -22.71
C GLU A 429 -6.53 9.40 -24.00
N VAL A 430 -6.04 10.63 -23.94
CA VAL A 430 -5.67 11.41 -25.14
C VAL A 430 -4.42 10.88 -25.84
N ASP A 431 -3.37 10.50 -25.12
CA ASP A 431 -2.05 10.22 -25.70
C ASP A 431 -1.98 8.84 -26.40
N HIS A 432 -2.64 7.82 -25.85
CA HIS A 432 -2.60 6.45 -26.38
C HIS A 432 -3.98 5.86 -26.70
N ARG A 433 -5.07 6.64 -26.56
CA ARG A 433 -6.44 6.19 -26.83
C ARG A 433 -6.81 4.90 -26.09
N ARG A 434 -6.27 4.73 -24.88
CA ARG A 434 -6.61 3.62 -24.01
C ARG A 434 -7.86 3.93 -23.20
N SER A 435 -8.63 2.88 -22.96
CA SER A 435 -9.88 2.97 -22.20
C SER A 435 -9.62 2.99 -20.69
N THR A 436 -10.54 3.55 -19.91
CA THR A 436 -10.49 3.51 -18.44
C THR A 436 -11.55 2.53 -17.94
N THR A 437 -11.15 1.58 -17.09
CA THR A 437 -12.06 0.68 -16.37
C THR A 437 -12.40 1.28 -15.01
N GLY A 438 -13.70 1.35 -14.70
CA GLY A 438 -14.21 1.72 -13.39
C GLY A 438 -15.06 0.60 -12.80
N TYR A 439 -14.88 0.29 -11.51
CA TYR A 439 -15.86 -0.51 -10.78
C TYR A 439 -16.01 -0.04 -9.35
N ILE A 440 -17.17 -0.31 -8.76
CA ILE A 440 -17.43 -0.13 -7.33
C ILE A 440 -18.23 -1.32 -6.80
N PHE A 441 -17.81 -1.84 -5.66
CA PHE A 441 -18.51 -2.89 -4.93
C PHE A 441 -19.03 -2.34 -3.61
N THR A 442 -20.26 -2.73 -3.30
CA THR A 442 -20.91 -2.42 -2.04
C THR A 442 -21.17 -3.69 -1.24
N VAL A 443 -21.07 -3.58 0.08
CA VAL A 443 -21.53 -4.58 1.06
C VAL A 443 -22.41 -3.82 2.04
N GLY A 444 -23.65 -4.27 2.25
CA GLY A 444 -24.56 -3.53 3.13
C GLY A 444 -24.87 -2.12 2.63
N ASN A 445 -25.04 -1.96 1.30
CA ASN A 445 -25.26 -0.69 0.61
C ASN A 445 -24.13 0.35 0.75
N THR A 446 -22.96 -0.05 1.28
CA THR A 446 -21.83 0.85 1.48
C THR A 446 -20.66 0.44 0.61
N ALA A 447 -19.96 1.40 -0.01
CA ALA A 447 -18.82 1.11 -0.86
C ALA A 447 -17.61 0.53 -0.08
N VAL A 448 -17.22 -0.70 -0.40
CA VAL A 448 -16.11 -1.43 0.26
C VAL A 448 -14.95 -1.77 -0.66
N SER A 449 -15.12 -1.68 -1.98
CA SER A 449 -14.04 -1.80 -2.95
C SER A 449 -14.33 -0.94 -4.18
N TRP A 450 -13.31 -0.36 -4.78
CA TRP A 450 -13.45 0.43 -6.00
C TRP A 450 -12.13 0.53 -6.75
N MET A 451 -12.22 0.81 -8.04
CA MET A 451 -11.06 1.00 -8.90
C MET A 451 -11.41 1.96 -10.05
N SER A 452 -10.46 2.83 -10.38
CA SER A 452 -10.42 3.60 -11.62
C SER A 452 -9.03 3.39 -12.23
N GLN A 453 -8.94 2.66 -13.33
CA GLN A 453 -7.66 2.25 -13.90
C GLN A 453 -7.65 2.30 -15.42
N LEU A 454 -6.58 2.86 -15.98
CA LEU A 454 -6.34 2.79 -17.42
C LEU A 454 -6.08 1.34 -17.85
N GLN A 455 -6.81 0.87 -18.85
CA GLN A 455 -6.67 -0.47 -19.38
C GLN A 455 -5.26 -0.67 -19.95
N LYS A 456 -4.68 -1.86 -19.68
CA LYS A 456 -3.32 -2.19 -20.15
C LYS A 456 -3.27 -2.43 -21.66
N ILE A 457 -4.41 -2.78 -22.26
CA ILE A 457 -4.55 -3.01 -23.70
C ILE A 457 -5.31 -1.85 -24.35
N VAL A 458 -5.06 -1.62 -25.63
CA VAL A 458 -5.93 -0.79 -26.47
C VAL A 458 -7.09 -1.68 -26.89
N THR A 459 -8.31 -1.20 -26.67
CA THR A 459 -9.52 -1.89 -27.11
C THR A 459 -10.01 -1.29 -28.40
N LEU A 460 -10.67 -2.08 -29.25
CA LEU A 460 -11.08 -1.65 -30.59
C LEU A 460 -12.55 -1.23 -30.68
N SER A 461 -13.31 -1.41 -29.60
CA SER A 461 -14.71 -0.97 -29.51
C SER A 461 -15.14 -0.74 -28.06
N THR A 462 -16.20 0.05 -27.87
CA THR A 462 -16.83 0.24 -26.55
C THR A 462 -17.23 -1.08 -25.90
N THR A 463 -17.83 -2.01 -26.65
CA THR A 463 -18.20 -3.34 -26.15
C THR A 463 -16.99 -4.09 -25.60
N GLU A 464 -15.83 -3.96 -26.23
CA GLU A 464 -14.61 -4.63 -25.79
C GLU A 464 -14.04 -3.99 -24.52
N ALA A 465 -14.04 -2.65 -24.44
CA ALA A 465 -13.65 -1.92 -23.23
C ALA A 465 -14.50 -2.30 -22.02
N GLU A 466 -15.82 -2.36 -22.21
CA GLU A 466 -16.78 -2.81 -21.21
C GLU A 466 -16.53 -4.26 -20.79
N TYR A 467 -16.26 -5.14 -21.74
CA TYR A 467 -15.98 -6.54 -21.45
C TYR A 467 -14.68 -6.73 -20.64
N VAL A 468 -13.65 -5.93 -20.94
CA VAL A 468 -12.42 -5.88 -20.14
C VAL A 468 -12.72 -5.39 -18.72
N ALA A 469 -13.55 -4.35 -18.59
CA ALA A 469 -13.96 -3.83 -17.28
C ALA A 469 -14.72 -4.89 -16.46
N VAL A 470 -15.70 -5.56 -17.06
CA VAL A 470 -16.44 -6.69 -16.45
C VAL A 470 -15.47 -7.76 -15.98
N THR A 471 -14.44 -8.10 -16.77
CA THR A 471 -13.46 -9.13 -16.39
C THR A 471 -12.72 -8.76 -15.11
N GLU A 472 -12.24 -7.51 -15.00
CA GLU A 472 -11.52 -7.06 -13.81
C GLU A 472 -12.45 -6.95 -12.59
N ALA A 473 -13.69 -6.50 -12.78
CA ALA A 473 -14.70 -6.47 -11.73
C ALA A 473 -15.04 -7.90 -11.24
N SER A 474 -15.20 -8.88 -12.14
CA SER A 474 -15.50 -10.27 -11.76
C SER A 474 -14.44 -10.89 -10.83
N LYS A 475 -13.15 -10.55 -11.01
CA LYS A 475 -12.08 -11.04 -10.12
C LYS A 475 -12.25 -10.50 -8.71
N GLU A 476 -12.57 -9.21 -8.58
CA GLU A 476 -12.80 -8.57 -7.28
C GLU A 476 -14.06 -9.12 -6.61
N MET A 477 -15.13 -9.38 -7.38
CA MET A 477 -16.35 -10.03 -6.88
C MET A 477 -16.06 -11.39 -6.24
N ILE A 478 -15.31 -12.26 -6.93
CA ILE A 478 -14.94 -13.58 -6.42
C ILE A 478 -14.15 -13.45 -5.11
N TRP A 479 -13.21 -12.50 -5.05
CA TRP A 479 -12.42 -12.27 -3.86
C TRP A 479 -13.28 -11.79 -2.67
N LEU A 480 -14.17 -10.82 -2.87
CA LEU A 480 -15.09 -10.33 -1.83
C LEU A 480 -16.07 -11.42 -1.36
N GLN A 481 -16.60 -12.21 -2.29
CA GLN A 481 -17.45 -13.36 -1.97
C GLN A 481 -16.69 -14.37 -1.11
N GLY A 482 -15.46 -14.71 -1.51
CA GLY A 482 -14.59 -15.62 -0.75
C GLY A 482 -14.36 -15.12 0.67
N LEU A 483 -14.01 -13.84 0.82
CA LEU A 483 -13.84 -13.20 2.13
C LEU A 483 -15.09 -13.34 3.00
N LEU A 484 -16.26 -12.93 2.50
CA LEU A 484 -17.50 -12.99 3.29
C LEU A 484 -17.90 -14.42 3.61
N THR A 485 -17.71 -15.35 2.67
CA THR A 485 -18.03 -16.78 2.87
C THR A 485 -17.16 -17.40 3.95
N GLU A 486 -15.85 -17.14 3.95
CA GLU A 486 -14.93 -17.60 5.01
C GLU A 486 -15.32 -17.01 6.38
N LEU A 487 -15.73 -15.75 6.41
CA LEU A 487 -16.25 -15.08 7.61
C LEU A 487 -17.65 -15.56 8.03
N GLY A 488 -18.32 -16.37 7.21
CA GLY A 488 -19.57 -17.07 7.55
C GLY A 488 -20.82 -16.44 6.97
N PHE A 489 -20.65 -15.40 6.15
CA PHE A 489 -21.70 -14.67 5.46
C PHE A 489 -21.79 -15.16 4.02
N LYS A 490 -22.35 -16.36 3.85
CA LYS A 490 -22.50 -16.98 2.53
C LYS A 490 -23.37 -16.09 1.63
N GLN A 491 -22.88 -15.85 0.42
CA GLN A 491 -23.59 -15.08 -0.59
C GLN A 491 -24.42 -16.05 -1.45
N GLU A 492 -25.73 -15.80 -1.55
CA GLU A 492 -26.62 -16.62 -2.40
C GLU A 492 -26.50 -16.27 -3.88
N LYS A 493 -26.33 -14.97 -4.20
CA LYS A 493 -26.24 -14.47 -5.56
C LYS A 493 -25.31 -13.27 -5.62
N ASN A 494 -24.31 -13.34 -6.51
CA ASN A 494 -23.36 -12.24 -6.73
C ASN A 494 -23.76 -11.47 -7.97
N VAL A 495 -24.40 -10.31 -7.79
CA VAL A 495 -24.88 -9.50 -8.91
C VAL A 495 -23.84 -8.46 -9.30
N LEU A 496 -23.39 -8.51 -10.55
CA LEU A 496 -22.58 -7.48 -11.19
C LEU A 496 -23.46 -6.72 -12.18
N HIS A 497 -23.56 -5.41 -11.98
CA HIS A 497 -24.35 -4.52 -12.81
C HIS A 497 -23.48 -3.82 -13.86
N SER A 498 -23.92 -3.86 -15.12
CA SER A 498 -23.33 -3.12 -16.24
C SER A 498 -24.44 -2.44 -17.03
N ASP A 499 -24.17 -1.26 -17.57
CA ASP A 499 -25.10 -0.56 -18.47
C ASP A 499 -24.93 -0.97 -19.95
N SER A 500 -23.85 -1.68 -20.27
CA SER A 500 -23.51 -2.16 -21.61
C SER A 500 -24.27 -3.42 -22.00
N GLN A 501 -25.40 -3.24 -22.69
CA GLN A 501 -26.21 -4.34 -23.22
C GLN A 501 -25.40 -5.27 -24.15
N SER A 502 -24.48 -4.73 -24.94
CA SER A 502 -23.64 -5.51 -25.86
C SER A 502 -22.65 -6.38 -25.11
N ALA A 503 -22.01 -5.89 -24.06
CA ALA A 503 -21.11 -6.68 -23.22
C ALA A 503 -21.86 -7.81 -22.49
N ILE A 504 -23.09 -7.52 -22.00
CA ILE A 504 -23.95 -8.53 -21.37
C ILE A 504 -24.32 -9.64 -22.34
N HIS A 505 -24.77 -9.28 -23.55
CA HIS A 505 -25.09 -10.29 -24.57
C HIS A 505 -23.87 -11.09 -25.00
N LEU A 506 -22.70 -10.44 -25.13
CA LEU A 506 -21.46 -11.11 -25.47
C LEU A 506 -21.06 -12.12 -24.40
N ALA A 507 -21.25 -11.79 -23.12
CA ALA A 507 -20.99 -12.72 -22.02
C ALA A 507 -21.90 -13.95 -22.08
N LYS A 508 -23.19 -13.75 -22.38
CA LYS A 508 -24.19 -14.85 -22.40
C LYS A 508 -24.16 -15.72 -23.67
N ASN A 509 -23.81 -15.17 -24.84
CA ASN A 509 -23.98 -15.86 -26.13
C ASN A 509 -22.65 -16.15 -26.89
N SER A 510 -22.56 -17.34 -27.52
CA SER A 510 -21.33 -17.85 -28.18
C SER A 510 -21.06 -17.28 -29.57
N ALA A 511 -22.03 -16.56 -30.14
CA ALA A 511 -22.11 -16.29 -31.57
C ALA A 511 -21.14 -15.21 -32.12
N PHE A 512 -20.40 -14.47 -31.27
CA PHE A 512 -19.66 -13.26 -31.69
C PHE A 512 -18.12 -13.36 -31.62
N HIS A 513 -17.57 -14.58 -31.66
CA HIS A 513 -16.13 -14.85 -31.45
C HIS A 513 -15.18 -14.26 -32.51
N SER A 514 -15.65 -13.87 -33.69
CA SER A 514 -14.78 -13.44 -34.81
C SER A 514 -14.15 -12.05 -34.62
N ARG A 515 -14.79 -11.13 -33.88
CA ARG A 515 -14.36 -9.73 -33.72
C ARG A 515 -13.55 -9.45 -32.45
N THR A 516 -13.39 -10.43 -31.55
CA THR A 516 -12.78 -10.27 -30.21
C THR A 516 -11.67 -11.29 -29.90
N LYS A 517 -11.10 -11.94 -30.93
CA LYS A 517 -10.12 -13.02 -30.79
C LYS A 517 -8.91 -12.68 -29.90
N HIS A 518 -8.48 -11.41 -29.90
CA HIS A 518 -7.33 -10.93 -29.14
C HIS A 518 -7.57 -10.83 -27.62
N ILE A 519 -8.82 -11.01 -27.15
CA ILE A 519 -9.19 -11.08 -25.72
C ILE A 519 -9.77 -12.44 -25.31
N GLY A 520 -9.53 -13.50 -26.08
CA GLY A 520 -10.19 -14.82 -25.92
C GLY A 520 -10.15 -15.43 -24.51
N LEU A 521 -9.07 -15.29 -23.75
CA LEU A 521 -9.00 -15.83 -22.38
C LEU A 521 -10.00 -15.15 -21.42
N ARG A 522 -10.23 -13.84 -21.56
CA ARG A 522 -11.23 -13.11 -20.76
C ARG A 522 -12.65 -13.60 -21.03
N TYR A 523 -12.89 -13.97 -22.29
CA TYR A 523 -14.17 -14.51 -22.72
C TYR A 523 -14.50 -15.84 -22.03
N HIS A 524 -13.56 -16.79 -22.08
CA HIS A 524 -13.72 -18.07 -21.40
C HIS A 524 -13.89 -17.89 -19.89
N PHE A 525 -13.13 -16.98 -19.29
CA PHE A 525 -13.22 -16.69 -17.85
C PHE A 525 -14.60 -16.16 -17.43
N ILE A 526 -15.12 -15.09 -18.06
CA ILE A 526 -16.44 -14.55 -17.67
C ILE A 526 -17.53 -15.59 -17.90
N ARG A 527 -17.42 -16.37 -18.98
CA ARG A 527 -18.41 -17.38 -19.33
C ARG A 527 -18.48 -18.53 -18.35
N SER A 528 -17.32 -19.10 -17.97
CA SER A 528 -17.30 -20.14 -16.95
C SER A 528 -17.96 -19.64 -15.66
N LEU A 529 -17.71 -18.39 -15.26
CA LEU A 529 -18.34 -17.83 -14.06
C LEU A 529 -19.86 -17.64 -14.16
N LEU A 530 -20.37 -17.38 -15.37
CA LEU A 530 -21.82 -17.27 -15.60
C LEU A 530 -22.48 -18.65 -15.69
N GLU A 531 -21.82 -19.61 -16.34
CA GLU A 531 -22.28 -21.00 -16.51
C GLU A 531 -22.27 -21.75 -15.17
N ASP A 532 -21.25 -21.53 -14.34
CA ASP A 532 -21.13 -22.09 -12.99
C ASP A 532 -21.96 -21.32 -11.93
N GLU A 533 -22.76 -20.34 -12.36
CA GLU A 533 -23.58 -19.45 -11.51
C GLU A 533 -22.79 -18.73 -10.38
N VAL A 534 -21.47 -18.60 -10.54
CA VAL A 534 -20.60 -17.87 -9.61
C VAL A 534 -20.93 -16.37 -9.61
N LEU A 535 -21.31 -15.81 -10.76
CA LEU A 535 -21.80 -14.43 -10.87
C LEU A 535 -23.03 -14.34 -11.76
N THR A 536 -23.86 -13.32 -11.52
CA THR A 536 -24.93 -12.92 -12.43
C THR A 536 -24.64 -11.54 -12.98
N LEU A 537 -24.62 -11.41 -14.31
CA LEU A 537 -24.45 -10.13 -14.98
C LEU A 537 -25.82 -9.56 -15.37
N GLU A 538 -26.16 -8.41 -14.78
CA GLU A 538 -27.46 -7.74 -14.90
C GLU A 538 -27.32 -6.34 -15.47
N LYS A 539 -28.36 -5.88 -16.18
CA LYS A 539 -28.40 -4.54 -16.75
C LYS A 539 -28.74 -3.52 -15.67
N ILE A 540 -28.05 -2.38 -15.66
CA ILE A 540 -28.46 -1.18 -14.94
C ILE A 540 -28.62 0.01 -15.91
N GLN A 541 -29.39 1.02 -15.52
CA GLN A 541 -29.43 2.28 -16.26
C GLN A 541 -28.15 3.08 -15.95
N GLY A 542 -27.49 3.66 -16.95
CA GLY A 542 -26.25 4.43 -16.77
C GLY A 542 -26.38 5.56 -15.74
N SER A 543 -27.51 6.29 -15.72
CA SER A 543 -27.78 7.33 -14.72
C SER A 543 -27.88 6.83 -13.28
N LYS A 544 -27.99 5.51 -13.07
CA LYS A 544 -28.01 4.85 -11.76
C LYS A 544 -26.74 4.03 -11.52
N ASN A 545 -25.78 4.04 -12.44
CA ASN A 545 -24.55 3.29 -12.33
C ASN A 545 -23.51 4.11 -11.54
N PRO A 546 -23.22 3.77 -10.28
CA PRO A 546 -22.22 4.50 -9.50
C PRO A 546 -20.80 4.34 -10.07
N ALA A 547 -20.53 3.33 -10.91
CA ALA A 547 -19.21 3.16 -11.53
C ALA A 547 -18.87 4.26 -12.54
N ASP A 548 -19.86 5.01 -13.05
CA ASP A 548 -19.67 6.14 -13.95
C ASP A 548 -18.71 7.19 -13.36
N MET A 549 -18.74 7.40 -12.04
CA MET A 549 -17.83 8.37 -11.40
C MET A 549 -16.35 7.99 -11.46
N LEU A 550 -16.05 6.73 -11.81
CA LEU A 550 -14.71 6.17 -11.87
C LEU A 550 -14.15 6.13 -13.30
N THR A 551 -14.94 6.50 -14.30
CA THR A 551 -14.54 6.47 -15.71
C THR A 551 -14.67 7.83 -16.39
N LYS A 552 -15.58 8.68 -15.91
CA LYS A 552 -15.89 9.98 -16.53
C LYS A 552 -16.19 11.04 -15.48
N THR A 553 -16.14 12.28 -15.92
CA THR A 553 -16.51 13.43 -15.08
C THR A 553 -18.03 13.49 -14.96
N VAL A 554 -18.56 13.07 -13.82
CA VAL A 554 -19.97 13.25 -13.48
C VAL A 554 -20.18 14.54 -12.69
N LEU A 555 -21.24 15.27 -13.02
CA LEU A 555 -21.74 16.35 -12.18
C LEU A 555 -22.21 15.73 -10.86
N SER A 556 -21.83 16.31 -9.72
CA SER A 556 -22.36 15.90 -8.43
C SER A 556 -23.88 16.04 -8.49
N THR A 557 -24.59 14.93 -8.65
CA THR A 557 -26.01 14.87 -8.32
C THR A 557 -26.09 14.62 -6.81
N ASN A 558 -26.93 15.41 -6.15
CA ASN A 558 -27.04 15.53 -4.70
C ASN A 558 -27.16 14.20 -3.97
#